data_AF-A0A0H2U606-F1
#
_entry.id   AF-A0A0H2U606-F1
#
_cell.length_a   1.000
_cell.length_b   1.000
_cell.length_c   1.000
_cell.angle_alpha   90.00
_cell.angle_beta   90.00
_cell.angle_gamma   90.00
#
_symmetry.space_group_name_H-M   'P 1'
#
loop_
_entity.id
_entity.type
_entity.pdbx_description
1 polymer ?
#
loop_
_entity_poly.entity_id
_entity_poly.type
_entity_poly.pdbx_seq_one_letter_code
_entity_poly.pdbx_strand_id
1 'polypeptide(L)'
;MPLVRNPILPGFNPDPSVVRVGADYYVATSTFEWFPGVQIHHSRDLANWTLACRPLTRASQLDMRGEPDSCGVWAPCLTHDGDRFWLVYTDVKRKDGSFKDAHNYIVTSPAVEGPWSDPVYVNSSGFDPSLFHDVDTGKSTLSTCSGTTAADRVSSRAS
;
A
#
# COMPACT_ATOMS: atom_id res chain seq x y z
N MET A 1 5.28 17.08 23.65
CA MET A 1 4.87 16.80 22.26
C MET A 1 4.26 18.07 21.69
N PRO A 2 4.64 18.50 20.47
CA PRO A 2 4.03 19.64 19.81
C PRO A 2 2.54 19.39 19.53
N LEU A 3 1.76 20.47 19.40
CA LEU A 3 0.34 20.38 19.07
C LEU A 3 0.17 19.89 17.62
N VAL A 4 -0.58 18.81 17.43
CA VAL A 4 -0.90 18.28 16.10
C VAL A 4 -1.98 19.14 15.45
N ARG A 5 -1.74 19.60 14.22
CA ARG A 5 -2.72 20.36 13.41
C ARG A 5 -3.09 19.56 12.17
N ASN A 6 -4.37 19.18 12.08
CA ASN A 6 -4.88 18.46 10.92
C ASN A 6 -5.21 19.41 9.75
N PRO A 7 -5.06 18.95 8.49
CA PRO A 7 -4.48 17.65 8.10
C PRO A 7 -2.94 17.64 8.25
N ILE A 8 -2.39 16.56 8.83
CA ILE A 8 -0.92 16.39 9.00
C ILE A 8 -0.18 16.26 7.66
N LEU A 9 -0.87 15.74 6.64
CA LEU A 9 -0.41 15.67 5.25
C LEU A 9 -1.47 16.36 4.37
N PRO A 10 -1.32 17.66 4.07
CA PRO A 10 -2.27 18.37 3.20
C PRO A 10 -2.13 17.93 1.74
N GLY A 11 -3.15 18.23 0.92
CA GLY A 11 -3.16 17.92 -0.51
C GLY A 11 -3.54 16.47 -0.81
N PHE A 12 -3.03 15.95 -1.93
CA PHE A 12 -3.28 14.59 -2.39
C PHE A 12 -2.41 13.59 -1.63
N ASN A 13 -2.86 13.22 -0.43
CA ASN A 13 -2.25 12.23 0.44
C ASN A 13 -3.28 11.26 1.04
N PRO A 14 -3.97 10.45 0.20
CA PRO A 14 -4.99 9.52 0.65
C PRO A 14 -4.41 8.21 1.22
N ASP A 15 -5.27 7.43 1.87
CA ASP A 15 -5.02 6.08 2.38
C ASP A 15 -3.75 5.95 3.25
N PRO A 16 -3.65 6.70 4.37
CA PRO A 16 -2.44 6.71 5.19
C PRO A 16 -2.23 5.37 5.90
N SER A 17 -1.15 4.67 5.56
CA SER A 17 -0.65 3.50 6.29
C SER A 17 0.54 3.91 7.15
N VAL A 18 0.35 3.92 8.48
CA VAL A 18 1.35 4.35 9.45
C VAL A 18 2.10 3.18 10.07
N VAL A 19 3.43 3.29 10.17
CA VAL A 19 4.29 2.35 10.90
C VAL A 19 5.28 3.12 11.78
N ARG A 20 5.62 2.54 12.93
CA ARG A 20 6.67 3.04 13.81
C ARG A 20 7.83 2.07 13.81
N VAL A 21 9.05 2.58 13.63
CA VAL A 21 10.30 1.81 13.74
C VAL A 21 11.22 2.54 14.71
N GLY A 22 11.40 1.98 15.91
CA GLY A 22 12.16 2.64 16.97
C GLY A 22 11.51 3.97 17.41
N ALA A 23 12.21 5.08 17.13
CA ALA A 23 11.75 6.44 17.44
C ALA A 23 11.14 7.17 16.22
N ASP A 24 11.15 6.54 15.05
CA ASP A 24 10.75 7.12 13.79
C ASP A 24 9.36 6.61 13.37
N TYR A 25 8.55 7.50 12.81
CA TYR A 25 7.22 7.22 12.29
C TYR A 25 7.21 7.46 10.78
N TYR A 26 6.56 6.56 10.05
CA TYR A 26 6.42 6.64 8.61
C TYR A 26 4.96 6.52 8.21
N VAL A 27 4.53 7.28 7.22
CA VAL A 27 3.19 7.19 6.62
C VAL A 27 3.33 7.00 5.12
N ALA A 28 2.87 5.85 4.62
CA ALA A 28 2.71 5.60 3.20
C ALA A 28 1.32 6.07 2.73
N THR A 29 1.24 6.76 1.60
CA THR A 29 0.00 7.19 0.95
C THR A 29 -0.07 6.71 -0.50
N SER A 30 -1.30 6.47 -0.97
CA SER A 30 -1.56 6.04 -2.34
C SER A 30 -1.26 7.17 -3.34
N THR A 31 -0.87 6.79 -4.55
CA THR A 31 -0.48 7.74 -5.62
C THR A 31 -1.26 7.56 -6.90
N PHE A 32 -2.06 6.50 -7.01
CA PHE A 32 -2.81 6.15 -8.20
C PHE A 32 -1.90 6.15 -9.44
N GLU A 33 -2.24 6.88 -10.48
CA GLU A 33 -1.50 6.98 -11.74
C GLU A 33 -0.18 7.78 -11.65
N TRP A 34 0.09 8.46 -10.52
CA TRP A 34 1.27 9.30 -10.38
C TRP A 34 2.53 8.47 -10.10
N PHE A 35 3.53 8.61 -10.98
CA PHE A 35 4.84 7.97 -10.85
C PHE A 35 5.93 8.96 -10.38
N PRO A 36 6.91 8.56 -9.55
CA PRO A 36 7.10 7.27 -8.88
C PRO A 36 5.99 6.92 -7.88
N GLY A 37 5.66 5.63 -7.75
CA GLY A 37 4.52 5.18 -6.95
C GLY A 37 4.78 5.13 -5.44
N VAL A 38 3.71 5.34 -4.66
CA VAL A 38 3.67 5.47 -3.19
C VAL A 38 4.50 6.67 -2.68
N GLN A 39 3.92 7.49 -1.79
CA GLN A 39 4.67 8.51 -1.06
C GLN A 39 4.87 8.06 0.38
N ILE A 40 6.10 8.09 0.88
CA ILE A 40 6.37 7.82 2.29
C ILE A 40 6.85 9.11 2.96
N HIS A 41 6.11 9.54 3.98
CA HIS A 41 6.44 10.67 4.83
C HIS A 41 7.04 10.18 6.15
N HIS A 42 7.98 10.93 6.71
CA HIS A 42 8.67 10.64 7.97
C HIS A 42 8.38 11.72 9.01
N SER A 43 8.27 11.30 10.28
CA SER A 43 8.16 12.15 11.46
C SER A 43 8.79 11.49 12.68
N ARG A 44 9.18 12.30 13.66
CA ARG A 44 9.58 11.84 15.01
C ARG A 44 8.63 12.29 16.13
N ASP A 45 7.68 13.16 15.81
CA ASP A 45 6.81 13.82 16.79
C ASP A 45 5.32 13.75 16.42
N LEU A 46 4.97 13.09 15.31
CA LEU A 46 3.64 12.95 14.73
C LEU A 46 2.98 14.26 14.28
N ALA A 47 3.62 15.40 14.49
CA ALA A 47 3.11 16.72 14.14
C ALA A 47 3.78 17.28 12.88
N ASN A 48 5.09 17.11 12.77
CA ASN A 48 5.91 17.61 11.68
C ASN A 48 6.30 16.44 10.77
N TRP A 49 5.90 16.52 9.51
CA TRP A 49 6.11 15.46 8.51
C TRP A 49 6.91 15.99 7.33
N THR A 50 7.82 15.18 6.83
CA THR A 50 8.60 15.47 5.62
C THR A 50 8.50 14.29 4.65
N LEU A 51 8.43 14.57 3.34
CA LEU A 51 8.46 13.50 2.34
C LEU A 51 9.86 12.87 2.35
N ALA A 52 9.94 11.59 2.71
CA ALA A 52 11.19 10.86 2.82
C ALA A 52 11.58 10.20 1.50
N CYS A 53 10.67 9.45 0.88
CA CYS A 53 10.95 8.73 -0.36
C CYS A 53 9.68 8.37 -1.14
N ARG A 54 9.90 7.84 -2.36
CA ARG A 54 8.88 7.22 -3.21
C ARG A 54 9.41 5.85 -3.68
N PRO A 55 8.97 4.72 -3.11
CA PRO A 55 9.59 3.40 -3.32
C PRO A 55 9.57 2.84 -4.75
N LEU A 56 8.46 3.04 -5.47
CA LEU A 56 8.21 2.38 -6.76
C LEU A 56 8.79 3.23 -7.90
N THR A 57 10.09 3.11 -8.12
CA THR A 57 10.89 3.96 -9.03
C THR A 57 11.29 3.26 -10.33
N ARG A 58 11.05 1.96 -10.44
CA ARG A 58 11.41 1.15 -11.61
C ARG A 58 10.18 0.61 -12.31
N ALA A 59 10.23 0.53 -13.65
CA ALA A 59 9.19 -0.12 -14.44
C ALA A 59 9.02 -1.61 -14.08
N SER A 60 10.07 -2.28 -13.58
CA SER A 60 9.97 -3.66 -13.07
C SER A 60 9.13 -3.78 -11.81
N GLN A 61 8.95 -2.68 -11.06
CA GLN A 61 8.10 -2.61 -9.88
C GLN A 61 6.68 -2.17 -10.25
N LEU A 62 6.55 -1.19 -11.13
CA LEU A 62 5.27 -0.56 -11.44
C LEU A 62 5.27 -0.04 -12.88
N ASP A 63 4.49 -0.69 -13.75
CA ASP A 63 4.25 -0.26 -15.13
C ASP A 63 2.78 0.15 -15.30
N MET A 64 2.55 1.46 -15.32
CA MET A 64 1.21 2.07 -15.39
C MET A 64 0.91 2.68 -16.78
N ARG A 65 1.65 2.28 -17.82
CA ARG A 65 1.37 2.81 -19.17
C ARG A 65 0.02 2.32 -19.66
N GLY A 66 -0.90 3.25 -19.90
CA GLY A 66 -2.25 2.97 -20.35
C GLY A 66 -3.25 2.72 -19.22
N GLU A 67 -2.87 2.93 -17.96
CA GLU A 67 -3.81 2.89 -16.85
C GLU A 67 -4.90 3.97 -16.97
N PRO A 68 -6.15 3.67 -16.60
CA PRO A 68 -7.18 4.68 -16.45
C PRO A 68 -6.82 5.74 -15.39
N ASP A 69 -7.47 6.90 -15.46
CA ASP A 69 -7.35 7.90 -14.40
C ASP A 69 -7.84 7.32 -13.06
N SER A 70 -7.17 7.62 -11.95
CA SER A 70 -7.43 7.03 -10.61
C SER A 70 -7.30 5.50 -10.52
N CYS A 71 -6.61 4.87 -11.47
CA CYS A 71 -6.13 3.49 -11.37
C CYS A 71 -4.65 3.46 -10.95
N GLY A 72 -3.94 2.35 -11.11
CA GLY A 72 -2.57 2.22 -10.62
C GLY A 72 -2.52 1.99 -9.11
N VAL A 73 -1.71 2.77 -8.40
CA VAL A 73 -1.39 2.52 -6.98
C VAL A 73 -2.52 2.92 -6.04
N TRP A 74 -3.34 1.96 -5.64
CA TRP A 74 -4.33 2.12 -4.56
C TRP A 74 -3.71 1.93 -3.17
N ALA A 75 -4.53 1.91 -2.11
CA ALA A 75 -4.13 1.95 -0.70
C ALA A 75 -2.92 1.04 -0.40
N PRO A 76 -1.75 1.60 -0.08
CA PRO A 76 -0.59 0.82 0.31
C PRO A 76 -0.71 0.38 1.77
N CYS A 77 0.01 -0.69 2.11
CA CYS A 77 0.26 -1.10 3.49
C CYS A 77 1.77 -1.14 3.74
N LEU A 78 2.26 -0.28 4.62
CA LEU A 78 3.66 -0.24 5.04
C LEU A 78 3.78 -0.85 6.43
N THR A 79 4.58 -1.90 6.57
CA THR A 79 4.88 -2.56 7.84
C THR A 79 6.38 -2.80 8.00
N HIS A 80 6.77 -3.20 9.21
CA HIS A 80 8.15 -3.55 9.53
C HIS A 80 8.13 -4.78 10.43
N ASP A 81 8.94 -5.80 10.12
CA ASP A 81 8.96 -7.07 10.86
C ASP A 81 10.01 -7.12 11.98
N GLY A 82 10.85 -6.08 12.08
CA GLY A 82 11.97 -6.00 13.02
C GLY A 82 13.33 -6.02 12.33
N ASP A 83 13.39 -6.49 11.09
CA ASP A 83 14.59 -6.53 10.25
C ASP A 83 14.48 -5.58 9.05
N ARG A 84 13.30 -5.53 8.40
CA ARG A 84 13.10 -4.77 7.17
C ARG A 84 11.70 -4.22 7.03
N PHE A 85 11.56 -3.24 6.15
CA PHE A 85 10.28 -2.70 5.69
C PHE A 85 9.65 -3.64 4.67
N TRP A 86 8.33 -3.74 4.77
CA TRP A 86 7.45 -4.44 3.84
C TRP A 86 6.43 -3.44 3.33
N LEU A 87 6.35 -3.31 2.01
CA LEU A 87 5.34 -2.49 1.36
C LEU A 87 4.48 -3.41 0.50
N VAL A 88 3.21 -3.46 0.83
CA VAL A 88 2.20 -4.08 0.00
C VAL A 88 1.46 -2.97 -0.76
N TYR A 89 1.27 -3.15 -2.05
CA TYR A 89 0.53 -2.21 -2.88
C TYR A 89 -0.30 -2.96 -3.91
N THR A 90 -1.30 -2.25 -4.43
CA THR A 90 -2.18 -2.75 -5.47
C THR A 90 -1.96 -1.95 -6.73
N ASP A 91 -1.82 -2.63 -7.86
CA ASP A 91 -1.92 -2.05 -9.19
C ASP A 91 -3.31 -2.37 -9.74
N VAL A 92 -4.21 -1.39 -9.69
CA VAL A 92 -5.59 -1.53 -10.17
C VAL A 92 -5.61 -1.21 -11.65
N LYS A 93 -5.98 -2.19 -12.48
CA LYS A 93 -6.09 -2.07 -13.94
C LYS A 93 -7.45 -1.54 -14.38
N ARG A 94 -8.47 -1.77 -13.56
CA ARG A 94 -9.86 -1.43 -13.87
C ARG A 94 -10.64 -1.13 -12.59
N LYS A 95 -11.25 0.06 -12.56
CA LYS A 95 -12.11 0.50 -11.45
C LYS A 95 -13.62 0.43 -11.76
N ASP A 96 -13.99 0.44 -13.05
CA ASP A 96 -15.37 0.55 -13.51
C ASP A 96 -15.97 -0.79 -13.98
N GLY A 97 -17.24 -1.01 -13.67
CA GLY A 97 -17.99 -2.22 -14.01
C GLY A 97 -18.12 -3.19 -12.82
N SER A 98 -18.52 -4.43 -13.11
CA SER A 98 -18.78 -5.45 -12.08
C SER A 98 -17.52 -6.05 -11.45
N PHE A 99 -16.36 -5.85 -12.07
CA PHE A 99 -15.07 -6.39 -11.61
C PHE A 99 -14.07 -5.27 -11.38
N LYS A 100 -13.27 -5.45 -10.34
CA LYS A 100 -12.10 -4.64 -10.05
C LYS A 100 -10.86 -5.51 -10.24
N ASP A 101 -10.23 -5.38 -11.40
CA ASP A 101 -9.00 -6.09 -11.73
C ASP A 101 -7.85 -5.41 -10.97
N ALA A 102 -7.45 -6.02 -9.85
CA ALA A 102 -6.53 -5.46 -8.88
C ALA A 102 -5.44 -6.48 -8.57
N HIS A 103 -4.18 -6.17 -8.92
CA HIS A 103 -3.05 -7.05 -8.67
C HIS A 103 -2.28 -6.59 -7.43
N ASN A 104 -2.13 -7.47 -6.44
CA ASN A 104 -1.43 -7.16 -5.20
C ASN A 104 0.02 -7.66 -5.24
N TYR A 105 0.94 -6.79 -4.86
CA TYR A 105 2.37 -7.04 -4.86
C TYR A 105 3.01 -6.67 -3.54
N ILE A 106 4.11 -7.36 -3.21
CA ILE A 106 4.95 -7.06 -2.06
C ILE A 106 6.35 -6.70 -2.54
N VAL A 107 6.88 -5.59 -2.04
CA VAL A 107 8.31 -5.25 -2.12
C VAL A 107 8.86 -5.06 -0.71
N THR A 108 10.14 -5.35 -0.52
CA THR A 108 10.81 -5.20 0.78
C THR A 108 12.07 -4.35 0.67
N SER A 109 12.49 -3.77 1.79
CA SER A 109 13.74 -3.01 1.87
C SER A 109 14.29 -2.94 3.29
N PRO A 110 15.62 -3.02 3.49
CA PRO A 110 16.22 -2.85 4.82
C PRO A 110 16.09 -1.43 5.38
N ALA A 111 15.82 -0.42 4.54
CA ALA A 111 15.62 0.97 4.93
C ALA A 111 14.47 1.58 4.13
N VAL A 112 13.80 2.60 4.66
CA VAL A 112 12.65 3.20 3.98
C VAL A 112 13.05 3.85 2.65
N GLU A 113 14.27 4.39 2.56
CA GLU A 113 14.86 5.00 1.36
C GLU A 113 15.26 3.98 0.29
N GLY A 114 15.22 2.69 0.61
CA GLY A 114 15.64 1.62 -0.28
C GLY A 114 16.98 0.97 0.10
N PRO A 115 17.51 0.09 -0.76
CA PRO A 115 16.94 -0.32 -2.04
C PRO A 115 15.70 -1.19 -1.88
N TRP A 116 14.64 -0.89 -2.64
CA TRP A 116 13.43 -1.70 -2.67
C TRP A 116 13.57 -2.86 -3.66
N SER A 117 13.19 -4.07 -3.24
CA SER A 117 13.24 -5.29 -4.05
C SER A 117 12.39 -5.20 -5.32
N ASP A 118 12.55 -6.18 -6.20
CA ASP A 118 11.54 -6.44 -7.24
C ASP A 118 10.26 -7.01 -6.60
N PRO A 119 9.10 -6.82 -7.24
CA PRO A 119 7.82 -7.17 -6.65
C PRO A 119 7.56 -8.67 -6.67
N VAL A 120 7.05 -9.18 -5.56
CA VAL A 120 6.48 -10.52 -5.47
C VAL A 120 4.97 -10.39 -5.66
N TYR A 121 4.45 -11.02 -6.71
CA TYR A 121 3.00 -11.14 -6.91
C TYR A 121 2.37 -12.03 -5.84
N VAL A 122 1.28 -11.57 -5.23
CA VAL A 122 0.59 -12.32 -4.17
C VAL A 122 -0.73 -12.90 -4.65
N ASN A 123 -1.67 -12.04 -5.05
CA ASN A 123 -2.99 -12.44 -5.50
C ASN A 123 -3.67 -11.30 -6.28
N SER A 124 -4.90 -11.58 -6.74
CA SER A 124 -5.77 -10.59 -7.37
C SER A 124 -7.23 -10.70 -6.90
N SER A 125 -7.44 -11.10 -5.64
CA SER A 125 -8.79 -11.33 -5.09
C SER A 125 -9.54 -10.04 -4.74
N GLY A 126 -8.85 -8.91 -4.78
CA GLY A 126 -9.38 -7.57 -4.56
C GLY A 126 -8.26 -6.60 -4.18
N PHE A 127 -8.63 -5.53 -3.47
CA PHE A 127 -7.77 -4.36 -3.19
C PHE A 127 -7.62 -4.15 -1.67
N ASP A 128 -6.93 -3.08 -1.29
CA ASP A 128 -6.56 -2.75 0.10
C ASP A 128 -5.84 -3.90 0.84
N PRO A 129 -4.71 -4.38 0.30
CA PRO A 129 -3.95 -5.45 0.92
C PRO A 129 -3.26 -4.94 2.18
N SER A 130 -3.48 -5.61 3.30
CA SER A 130 -2.80 -5.32 4.57
C SER A 130 -2.02 -6.53 5.05
N LEU A 131 -0.73 -6.34 5.30
CA LEU A 131 0.15 -7.36 5.86
C LEU A 131 0.17 -7.24 7.38
N PHE A 132 0.07 -8.37 8.07
CA PHE A 132 0.20 -8.46 9.52
C PHE A 132 1.31 -9.43 9.87
N HIS A 133 2.22 -9.00 10.73
CA HIS A 133 3.29 -9.84 11.28
C HIS A 133 2.89 -10.29 12.68
N ASP A 134 2.63 -11.60 12.84
CA ASP A 134 2.36 -12.21 14.13
C ASP A 134 3.69 -12.46 14.86
N VAL A 135 3.91 -11.71 15.94
CA VAL A 135 5.15 -11.77 16.73
C VAL A 135 5.26 -13.04 17.58
N ASP A 136 4.14 -13.68 17.91
CA ASP A 136 4.12 -14.89 18.74
C ASP A 136 4.44 -16.13 17.90
N THR A 137 3.92 -16.17 16.67
CA THR A 137 4.11 -17.32 15.77
C THR A 137 5.21 -17.13 14.73
N GLY A 138 5.68 -15.90 14.53
CA GLY A 138 6.60 -15.53 13.45
C GLY A 138 5.99 -15.60 12.06
N LYS A 139 4.67 -15.80 11.94
CA LYS A 139 3.98 -15.91 10.66
C LYS A 139 3.51 -14.54 10.18
N SER A 140 3.49 -14.35 8.87
CA SER A 140 2.87 -13.17 8.26
C SER A 140 1.59 -13.56 7.54
N THR A 141 0.53 -12.76 7.72
CA THR A 141 -0.79 -12.98 7.11
C THR A 141 -1.17 -11.77 6.27
N LEU A 142 -1.67 -12.01 5.06
CA LEU A 142 -2.20 -10.96 4.19
C LEU A 142 -3.74 -10.98 4.22
N SER A 143 -4.34 -9.82 4.46
CA SER A 143 -5.79 -9.59 4.33
C SER A 143 -6.05 -8.66 3.15
N THR A 144 -7.14 -8.85 2.42
CA THR A 144 -7.57 -8.00 1.29
C THR A 144 -9.08 -7.81 1.34
N CYS A 145 -9.57 -6.63 0.93
CA CYS A 145 -10.99 -6.49 0.61
C CYS A 145 -11.32 -7.38 -0.60
N SER A 146 -12.47 -8.06 -0.57
CA SER A 146 -12.91 -8.84 -1.73
C SER A 146 -13.34 -7.90 -2.86
N GLY A 147 -12.80 -8.11 -4.06
CA GLY A 147 -13.17 -7.37 -5.28
C GLY A 147 -14.56 -7.73 -5.82
N THR A 148 -15.25 -8.67 -5.17
CA THR A 148 -16.58 -9.16 -5.53
C THR A 148 -17.62 -8.50 -4.65
N THR A 149 -18.66 -7.91 -5.23
CA THR A 149 -19.77 -7.36 -4.44
C THR A 149 -20.54 -8.49 -3.77
N ALA A 150 -21.11 -8.24 -2.59
CA ALA A 150 -21.96 -9.22 -1.88
C ALA A 150 -23.13 -9.74 -2.74
N ALA A 151 -23.50 -9.02 -3.81
CA ALA A 151 -24.51 -9.42 -4.79
C ALA A 151 -24.12 -10.67 -5.60
N ASP A 152 -22.83 -10.96 -5.79
CA ASP A 152 -22.39 -12.11 -6.60
C ASP A 152 -22.37 -13.43 -5.81
N ARG A 153 -22.58 -13.39 -4.49
CA ARG A 153 -22.63 -14.61 -3.64
C ARG A 153 -23.97 -15.36 -3.69
N VAL A 154 -24.96 -14.87 -4.44
CA VAL A 154 -26.31 -15.49 -4.47
C VAL A 154 -26.51 -16.50 -5.62
N SER A 155 -25.61 -16.63 -6.60
CA SER A 155 -25.91 -17.47 -7.79
C SER A 155 -25.26 -18.87 -7.87
N SER A 156 -24.57 -19.38 -6.84
CA SER A 156 -23.91 -20.70 -6.94
C SER A 156 -24.60 -21.84 -6.16
N ARG A 157 -25.92 -21.76 -5.94
CA ARG A 157 -26.73 -22.92 -5.52
C ARG A 157 -27.82 -23.20 -6.56
N ALA A 158 -27.46 -23.93 -7.62
CA ALA A 158 -28.37 -24.76 -8.39
C ALA A 158 -27.59 -25.59 -9.43
N SER A 159 -27.32 -26.86 -9.09
CA SER A 159 -27.47 -28.06 -9.93
C SER A 159 -26.73 -29.22 -9.28
#